data_AF-A0A9D6HUD6-F1
#
_entry.id   AF-A0A9D6HUD6-F1
#
_cell.length_a   1.000
_cell.length_b   1.000
_cell.length_c   1.000
_cell.angle_alpha   90.00
_cell.angle_beta   90.00
_cell.angle_gamma   90.00
#
_symmetry.space_group_name_H-M   'P 1'
#
loop_
_entity.id
_entity.type
_entity.pdbx_description
1 polymer ?
#
loop_
_entity_poly.entity_id
_entity_poly.type
_entity_poly.pdbx_seq_one_letter_code
_entity_poly.pdbx_strand_id
1 'polypeptide(L)'
;MKVFGEDGANIVNYALNMEGDALSVKGDVGDQDIAYSVAFGDKSVRISGDTGADDSDLTLIRRGEALAIEGNVGSRPVGYKIEEKDGKLKVTGDAGYGSLDYAIEKLPEGIKIVGTAEGKPLDYLISTDISQRRS
;
A
#
# COMPACT_ATOMS: atom_id res chain seq x y z
N MET A 1 17.63 -16.67 2.88
CA MET A 1 18.53 -15.51 3.07
C MET A 1 18.22 -14.87 4.41
N LYS A 2 19.23 -14.42 5.18
CA LYS A 2 18.99 -13.60 6.38
C LYS A 2 19.26 -12.14 6.06
N VAL A 3 18.36 -11.25 6.46
CA VAL A 3 18.45 -9.80 6.27
C VAL A 3 18.47 -9.15 7.64
N PHE A 4 19.37 -8.19 7.82
CA PHE A 4 19.56 -7.42 9.04
C PHE A 4 19.47 -5.94 8.68
N GLY A 5 18.73 -5.15 9.44
CA GLY A 5 18.53 -3.73 9.17
C GLY A 5 18.02 -2.96 10.38
N GLU A 6 17.73 -1.69 10.16
CA GLU A 6 17.16 -0.78 11.16
C GLU A 6 15.94 -0.07 10.56
N ASP A 7 14.85 0.03 11.33
CA ASP A 7 13.69 0.88 11.02
C ASP A 7 13.53 1.91 12.15
N GLY A 8 14.01 3.13 11.90
CA GLY A 8 14.11 4.16 12.93
C GLY A 8 15.07 3.72 14.05
N ALA A 9 14.54 3.47 15.24
CA ALA A 9 15.30 2.99 16.40
C ALA A 9 15.25 1.47 16.59
N ASN A 10 14.49 0.74 15.78
CA ASN A 10 14.28 -0.69 15.93
C ASN A 10 15.29 -1.49 15.11
N ILE A 11 15.87 -2.53 15.71
CA ILE A 11 16.62 -3.55 14.97
C ILE A 11 15.63 -4.45 14.26
N VAL A 12 15.96 -4.80 13.03
CA VAL A 12 15.14 -5.62 12.15
C VAL A 12 15.92 -6.86 11.74
N ASN A 13 15.38 -8.03 12.04
CA ASN A 13 15.98 -9.33 11.69
C ASN A 13 14.99 -10.15 10.90
N TYR A 14 15.32 -10.54 9.66
CA TYR A 14 14.44 -11.40 8.86
C TYR A 14 15.15 -12.63 8.33
N ALA A 15 14.43 -13.74 8.32
CA ALA A 15 14.68 -14.88 7.47
C ALA A 15 13.69 -14.84 6.29
N LEU A 16 14.26 -14.86 5.08
CA LEU A 16 13.55 -14.93 3.82
C LEU A 16 13.75 -16.32 3.21
N ASN A 17 12.67 -17.00 2.85
CA ASN A 17 12.71 -18.28 2.15
C ASN A 17 11.85 -18.20 0.88
N MET A 18 12.43 -18.58 -0.25
CA MET A 18 11.75 -18.56 -1.55
C MET A 18 11.53 -20.00 -1.99
N GLU A 19 10.28 -20.37 -2.23
CA GLU A 19 9.87 -21.69 -2.72
C GLU A 19 8.91 -21.50 -3.90
N GLY A 20 9.39 -21.80 -5.11
CA GLY A 20 8.64 -21.50 -6.33
C GLY A 20 8.30 -20.01 -6.42
N ASP A 21 7.01 -19.71 -6.59
CA ASP A 21 6.47 -18.36 -6.67
C ASP A 21 6.00 -17.81 -5.30
N ALA A 22 6.48 -18.39 -4.19
CA ALA A 22 6.15 -17.95 -2.85
C ALA A 22 7.40 -17.54 -2.06
N LEU A 23 7.35 -16.34 -1.48
CA LEU A 23 8.29 -15.86 -0.48
C LEU A 23 7.65 -16.02 0.91
N SER A 24 8.34 -16.62 1.86
CA SER A 24 8.00 -16.51 3.27
C SER A 24 9.01 -15.65 4.01
N VAL A 25 8.49 -14.83 4.92
CA VAL A 25 9.24 -13.90 5.76
C VAL A 25 8.91 -14.23 7.20
N LYS A 26 9.95 -14.47 8.00
CA LYS A 26 9.83 -14.64 9.44
C LYS A 26 10.92 -13.88 10.15
N GLY A 27 10.61 -13.19 11.23
CA GLY A 27 11.60 -12.49 12.00
C GLY A 27 10.96 -11.44 12.89
N ASP A 28 11.70 -10.39 13.22
CA ASP A 28 11.32 -9.50 14.31
C ASP A 28 11.64 -8.04 13.96
N VAL A 29 10.76 -7.12 14.36
CA VAL A 29 10.93 -5.65 14.28
C VAL A 29 10.82 -5.09 15.69
N GLY A 30 11.96 -4.73 16.29
CA GLY A 30 11.98 -4.41 17.72
C GLY A 30 11.54 -5.61 18.56
N ASP A 31 10.43 -5.46 19.29
CA ASP A 31 9.86 -6.51 20.16
C ASP A 31 8.68 -7.29 19.49
N GLN A 32 8.41 -7.04 18.20
CA GLN A 32 7.32 -7.69 17.47
C GLN A 32 7.84 -8.80 16.58
N ASP A 33 7.37 -10.03 16.83
CA ASP A 33 7.54 -11.14 15.90
C ASP A 33 6.62 -10.93 14.69
N ILE A 34 7.12 -11.21 13.49
CA ILE A 34 6.35 -11.19 12.24
C ILE A 34 6.54 -12.49 11.49
N ALA A 35 5.48 -12.93 10.82
CA ALA A 35 5.46 -14.16 10.04
C ALA A 35 4.40 -14.06 8.93
N TYR A 36 4.84 -13.69 7.74
CA TYR A 36 3.95 -13.55 6.58
C TYR A 36 4.54 -14.20 5.33
N SER A 37 3.68 -14.36 4.34
CA SER A 37 3.99 -14.93 3.05
C SER A 37 3.54 -13.99 1.94
N VAL A 38 4.29 -13.99 0.84
CA VAL A 38 3.96 -13.30 -0.40
C VAL A 38 3.94 -14.33 -1.52
N ALA A 39 2.77 -14.55 -2.12
CA ALA A 39 2.60 -15.43 -3.26
C ALA A 39 2.42 -14.61 -4.55
N PHE A 40 3.26 -14.88 -5.53
CA PHE A 40 3.22 -14.26 -6.85
C PHE A 40 2.43 -15.16 -7.81
N GLY A 41 1.44 -14.59 -8.47
CA GLY A 41 0.72 -15.22 -9.57
C GLY A 41 0.79 -14.35 -10.82
N ASP A 42 0.34 -14.89 -11.95
CA ASP A 42 0.47 -14.25 -13.28
C ASP A 42 0.00 -12.79 -13.34
N LYS A 43 -1.03 -12.44 -12.56
CA LYS A 43 -1.64 -11.09 -12.51
C LYS A 43 -1.99 -10.64 -11.10
N SER A 44 -1.45 -11.31 -10.09
CA SER A 44 -1.79 -11.03 -8.71
C SER A 44 -0.62 -11.25 -7.77
N VAL A 45 -0.63 -10.51 -6.66
CA VAL A 45 0.27 -10.74 -5.54
C VAL A 45 -0.60 -10.89 -4.30
N ARG A 46 -0.43 -11.97 -3.55
CA ARG A 46 -1.16 -12.19 -2.30
C ARG A 46 -0.19 -12.09 -1.14
N ILE A 47 -0.56 -11.33 -0.12
CA ILE A 47 0.18 -11.20 1.14
C ILE A 47 -0.70 -11.79 2.23
N SER A 48 -0.17 -12.76 2.98
CA SER A 48 -0.91 -13.38 4.09
C SER A 48 -0.05 -13.68 5.29
N GLY A 49 -0.54 -13.34 6.49
CA GLY A 49 0.09 -13.61 7.78
C GLY A 49 0.37 -12.34 8.59
N ASP A 50 1.13 -12.51 9.66
CA ASP A 50 1.42 -11.45 10.62
C ASP A 50 2.45 -10.48 10.04
N THR A 51 2.01 -9.24 9.86
CA THR A 51 2.82 -8.13 9.33
C THR A 51 3.27 -7.16 10.42
N GLY A 52 3.06 -7.51 11.70
CA GLY A 52 3.44 -6.74 12.89
C GLY A 52 2.25 -6.41 13.76
N ALA A 53 1.50 -5.36 13.41
CA ALA A 53 0.41 -4.87 14.26
C ALA A 53 -0.88 -5.69 14.14
N ASP A 54 -1.16 -6.23 12.95
CA ASP A 54 -2.35 -7.01 12.62
C ASP A 54 -1.99 -8.04 11.54
N ASP A 55 -2.68 -9.18 11.53
CA ASP A 55 -2.62 -10.14 10.44
C ASP A 55 -3.18 -9.53 9.16
N SER A 56 -2.42 -9.63 8.08
CA SER A 56 -2.88 -9.22 6.75
C SER A 56 -3.33 -10.44 5.96
N ASP A 57 -4.42 -10.30 5.22
CA ASP A 57 -4.79 -11.19 4.12
C ASP A 57 -5.23 -10.30 2.96
N LEU A 58 -4.29 -9.94 2.09
CA LEU A 58 -4.49 -8.98 1.02
C LEU A 58 -4.12 -9.58 -0.32
N THR A 59 -4.91 -9.27 -1.35
CA THR A 59 -4.61 -9.65 -2.73
C THR A 59 -4.58 -8.40 -3.59
N LEU A 60 -3.41 -8.12 -4.14
CA LEU A 60 -3.21 -7.22 -5.26
C LEU A 60 -3.61 -7.95 -6.54
N ILE A 61 -4.51 -7.39 -7.35
CA ILE A 61 -4.94 -8.01 -8.60
C ILE A 61 -5.08 -6.98 -9.71
N ARG A 62 -4.57 -7.31 -10.90
CA ARG A 62 -4.80 -6.52 -12.10
C ARG A 62 -6.05 -7.01 -12.83
N ARG A 63 -7.04 -6.14 -12.98
CA ARG A 63 -8.29 -6.39 -13.71
C ARG A 63 -8.37 -5.47 -14.93
N GLY A 64 -7.81 -5.95 -16.04
CA GLY A 64 -7.65 -5.14 -17.25
C GLY A 64 -6.65 -4.00 -17.02
N GLU A 65 -7.12 -2.77 -17.18
CA GLU A 65 -6.32 -1.55 -16.94
C GLU A 65 -6.34 -1.10 -15.46
N ALA A 66 -7.23 -1.65 -14.65
CA ALA A 66 -7.32 -1.33 -13.23
C ALA A 66 -6.41 -2.22 -12.37
N LEU A 67 -5.87 -1.65 -11.30
CA LEU A 67 -5.28 -2.36 -10.17
C LEU A 67 -6.29 -2.35 -9.02
N ALA A 68 -6.42 -3.45 -8.30
CA ALA A 68 -7.26 -3.54 -7.12
C ALA A 68 -6.52 -4.22 -5.97
N ILE A 69 -6.85 -3.82 -4.75
CA ILE A 69 -6.53 -4.53 -3.51
C ILE A 69 -7.84 -4.98 -2.89
N GLU A 70 -7.90 -6.24 -2.49
CA GLU A 70 -9.03 -6.82 -1.77
C GLU A 70 -8.51 -7.68 -0.63
N GLY A 71 -9.20 -7.67 0.52
CA GLY A 71 -8.86 -8.53 1.65
C GLY A 71 -9.15 -7.89 3.00
N ASN A 72 -8.33 -8.21 4.00
CA ASN A 72 -8.46 -7.71 5.36
C ASN A 72 -7.11 -7.34 5.96
N VAL A 73 -7.14 -6.39 6.91
CA VAL A 73 -6.08 -6.16 7.89
C VAL A 73 -6.72 -6.32 9.27
N GLY A 74 -6.31 -7.34 10.01
CA GLY A 74 -7.01 -7.84 11.19
C GLY A 74 -8.45 -8.23 10.81
N SER A 75 -9.42 -7.68 11.53
CA SER A 75 -10.86 -7.85 11.24
C SER A 75 -11.43 -6.80 10.28
N ARG A 76 -10.60 -5.87 9.79
CA ARG A 76 -11.06 -4.72 8.99
C ARG A 76 -11.01 -5.07 7.50
N PRO A 77 -12.14 -5.02 6.78
CA PRO A 77 -12.14 -5.22 5.34
C PRO A 77 -11.43 -4.07 4.65
N VAL A 78 -10.56 -4.41 3.70
CA VAL A 78 -9.84 -3.47 2.84
C VAL A 78 -10.20 -3.81 1.40
N GLY A 79 -10.56 -2.79 0.64
CA GLY A 79 -10.99 -2.97 -0.74
C GLY A 79 -10.88 -1.67 -1.51
N TYR A 80 -9.86 -1.52 -2.35
CA TYR A 80 -9.74 -0.34 -3.19
C TYR A 80 -9.26 -0.64 -4.60
N LYS A 81 -9.67 0.22 -5.53
CA LYS A 81 -9.40 0.15 -6.95
C LYS A 81 -8.69 1.42 -7.39
N ILE A 82 -7.67 1.25 -8.21
CA ILE A 82 -6.94 2.29 -8.90
C ILE A 82 -7.16 2.08 -10.40
N GLU A 83 -7.71 3.07 -11.08
CA GLU A 83 -7.93 3.03 -12.52
C GLU A 83 -7.45 4.32 -13.17
N GLU A 84 -6.87 4.22 -14.37
CA GLU A 84 -6.57 5.39 -15.17
C GLU A 84 -7.80 5.72 -16.04
N LYS A 85 -8.27 6.96 -15.98
CA LYS A 85 -9.37 7.45 -16.79
C LYS A 85 -9.14 8.90 -17.17
N ASP A 86 -9.24 9.19 -18.46
CA ASP A 86 -9.07 10.54 -19.03
C ASP A 86 -7.73 11.20 -18.61
N GLY A 87 -6.65 10.39 -18.53
CA GLY A 87 -5.31 10.84 -18.10
C GLY A 87 -5.17 11.10 -16.59
N LYS A 88 -6.15 10.70 -15.78
CA LYS A 88 -6.16 10.83 -14.31
C LYS A 88 -6.17 9.46 -13.66
N LEU A 89 -5.43 9.31 -12.57
CA LEU A 89 -5.53 8.12 -11.73
C LEU A 89 -6.67 8.31 -10.73
N LYS A 90 -7.69 7.46 -10.80
CA LYS A 90 -8.82 7.46 -9.88
C LYS A 90 -8.64 6.35 -8.85
N VAL A 91 -8.77 6.70 -7.58
CA VAL A 91 -8.73 5.77 -6.44
C VAL A 91 -10.09 5.76 -5.77
N THR A 92 -10.70 4.58 -5.65
CA THR A 92 -12.01 4.37 -5.00
C THR A 92 -11.97 3.15 -4.11
N GLY A 93 -12.52 3.21 -2.90
CA GLY A 93 -12.65 2.04 -2.04
C GLY A 93 -12.66 2.35 -0.55
N ASP A 94 -12.24 1.38 0.25
CA ASP A 94 -12.06 1.46 1.69
C ASP A 94 -10.65 0.96 2.06
N ALA A 95 -9.93 1.74 2.87
CA ALA A 95 -8.60 1.41 3.36
C ALA A 95 -8.62 0.74 4.75
N GLY A 96 -9.78 0.24 5.20
CA GLY A 96 -9.98 -0.38 6.52
C GLY A 96 -10.22 0.63 7.65
N TYR A 97 -9.84 1.90 7.44
CA TYR A 97 -10.07 3.01 8.37
C TYR A 97 -11.01 4.08 7.81
N GLY A 98 -11.44 3.91 6.56
CA GLY A 98 -12.47 4.72 5.95
C GLY A 98 -12.37 4.78 4.43
N SER A 99 -13.39 5.40 3.83
CA SER A 99 -13.58 5.42 2.38
C SER A 99 -12.59 6.36 1.68
N LEU A 100 -12.17 5.97 0.50
CA LEU A 100 -11.34 6.74 -0.42
C LEU A 100 -12.12 6.97 -1.71
N ASP A 101 -12.18 8.21 -2.16
CA ASP A 101 -12.74 8.57 -3.46
C ASP A 101 -12.04 9.82 -4.00
N TYR A 102 -10.89 9.66 -4.64
CA TYR A 102 -10.09 10.78 -5.12
C TYR A 102 -9.41 10.51 -6.46
N ALA A 103 -9.08 11.59 -7.18
CA ALA A 103 -8.37 11.56 -8.44
C ALA A 103 -7.03 12.28 -8.31
N ILE A 104 -6.01 11.74 -8.95
CA ILE A 104 -4.68 12.31 -9.09
C ILE A 104 -4.51 12.71 -10.56
N GLU A 105 -4.14 13.97 -10.78
CA GLU A 105 -3.90 14.53 -12.09
C GLU A 105 -2.50 15.16 -12.12
N LYS A 106 -1.75 14.82 -13.17
CA LYS A 106 -0.46 15.47 -13.43
C LYS A 106 -0.71 16.76 -14.22
N LEU A 107 -0.29 17.88 -13.65
CA LEU A 107 -0.36 19.21 -14.26
C LEU A 107 1.06 19.70 -14.60
N PRO A 108 1.21 20.69 -15.50
CA PRO A 108 2.50 21.32 -15.76
C PRO A 108 3.22 21.83 -14.50
N GLU A 109 2.45 22.36 -13.54
CA GLU A 109 2.92 22.97 -12.30
C GLU A 109 3.11 21.98 -11.13
N GLY A 110 2.67 20.72 -11.29
CA GLY A 110 2.76 19.74 -10.21
C GLY A 110 1.76 18.61 -10.30
N ILE A 111 1.40 18.06 -9.13
CA ILE A 111 0.41 16.98 -8.99
C ILE A 111 -0.79 17.53 -8.24
N LYS A 112 -1.98 17.41 -8.83
CA LYS A 112 -3.23 17.76 -8.18
C LYS A 112 -3.93 16.52 -7.66
N ILE A 113 -4.43 16.58 -6.43
CA ILE A 113 -5.23 15.52 -5.81
C ILE A 113 -6.56 16.13 -5.38
N VAL A 114 -7.68 15.61 -5.92
CA VAL A 114 -9.03 16.10 -5.62
C VAL A 114 -9.96 14.95 -5.28
N GLY A 115 -10.75 15.10 -4.22
CA GLY A 115 -11.80 14.14 -3.89
C GLY A 115 -12.05 14.08 -2.39
N THR A 116 -12.23 12.88 -1.85
CA THR A 116 -12.42 12.67 -0.41
C THR A 116 -11.61 11.48 0.12
N ALA A 117 -11.21 11.58 1.39
CA ALA A 117 -10.75 10.47 2.21
C ALA A 117 -11.44 10.57 3.57
N GLU A 118 -12.07 9.47 4.00
CA GLU A 118 -12.89 9.41 5.23
C GLU A 118 -13.97 10.50 5.27
N GLY A 119 -14.53 10.84 4.10
CA GLY A 119 -15.50 11.92 3.94
C GLY A 119 -14.91 13.34 4.06
N LYS A 120 -13.61 13.49 4.32
CA LYS A 120 -12.93 14.79 4.35
C LYS A 120 -12.48 15.18 2.93
N PRO A 121 -12.71 16.43 2.51
CA PRO A 121 -12.29 16.87 1.19
C PRO A 121 -10.77 16.89 1.07
N LEU A 122 -10.29 16.45 -0.09
CA LEU A 122 -8.92 16.58 -0.54
C LEU A 122 -8.92 17.59 -1.69
N ASP A 123 -8.11 18.64 -1.57
CA ASP A 123 -7.80 19.58 -2.64
C ASP A 123 -6.35 20.04 -2.46
N TYR A 124 -5.43 19.19 -2.92
CA TYR A 124 -3.99 19.44 -2.79
C TYR A 124 -3.40 19.73 -4.16
N LEU A 125 -2.50 20.71 -4.19
CA LEU A 125 -1.55 20.91 -5.28
C LEU A 125 -0.14 20.73 -4.73
N ILE A 126 0.50 19.62 -5.10
CA ILE A 126 1.89 19.36 -4.80
C ILE A 126 2.72 20.00 -5.91
N SER A 127 3.22 21.19 -5.65
CA SER A 127 4.03 21.95 -6.61
C SER A 127 5.42 21.32 -6.78
N THR A 128 5.93 21.31 -8.01
CA THR A 128 7.35 21.03 -8.27
C THR A 128 8.25 22.23 -7.98
N ASP A 129 7.66 23.41 -7.77
CA ASP A 129 8.38 24.61 -7.37
C ASP A 129 8.65 24.59 -5.85
N ILE A 130 9.86 24.20 -5.50
CA ILE A 130 10.39 24.14 -4.13
C ILE A 130 10.73 25.53 -3.55
N SER A 131 10.50 26.63 -4.28
CA SER A 131 10.79 27.99 -3.78
C SER A 131 9.95 28.43 -2.58
N GLN A 132 8.83 27.74 -2.29
CA GLN A 132 7.94 28.09 -1.16
C GLN A 132 8.24 27.36 0.16
N ARG A 133 9.32 26.56 0.25
CA ARG A 133 9.73 25.87 1.49
C ARG A 133 10.49 26.76 2.50
N ARG A 134 10.15 28.04 2.67
CA ARG A 134 10.68 28.87 3.77
C ARG A 134 9.69 29.97 4.19
N SER A 135 9.08 29.77 5.35
CA SER A 135 8.80 30.84 6.32
C SER A 135 8.80 30.23 7.71
#